data_AF-A0A971L656-F1
#
_entry.id   AF-A0A971L656-F1
#
_cell.length_a   1.000
_cell.length_b   1.000
_cell.length_c   1.000
_cell.angle_alpha   90.00
_cell.angle_beta   90.00
_cell.angle_gamma   90.00
#
_symmetry.space_group_name_H-M   'P 1'
#
loop_
_entity.id
_entity.type
_entity.pdbx_description
1 polymer ?
#
loop_
_entity_poly.entity_id
_entity_poly.type
_entity_poly.pdbx_seq_one_letter_code
_entity_poly.pdbx_strand_id
1 'polypeptide(L)'
;MSSKYMLKNQMEDCVWELLDQVLAQYPEVCKCENCRYDIVALTLNRLPPRYTVRVKGEIYAKLAMLEAQHRADIYQALTQAILIVKQHPRHER
;
A
#
# COMPACT_ATOMS: atom_id res chain seq x y z
N MET A 1 10.02 -9.24 25.54
CA MET A 1 8.68 -9.85 25.40
C MET A 1 8.24 -9.73 23.96
N SER A 2 8.31 -10.80 23.16
CA SER A 2 7.80 -10.78 21.79
C SER A 2 6.29 -11.06 21.86
N SER A 3 5.47 -10.07 21.55
CA SER A 3 4.01 -10.21 21.66
C SER A 3 3.52 -11.30 20.70
N LYS A 4 2.74 -12.26 21.22
CA LYS A 4 2.19 -13.40 20.47
C LYS A 4 1.24 -12.97 19.33
N TYR A 5 0.70 -11.76 19.43
CA TYR A 5 -0.32 -11.21 18.54
C TYR A 5 0.09 -9.85 17.98
N MET A 6 -0.16 -9.63 16.69
CA MET A 6 0.07 -8.37 15.99
C MET A 6 -1.22 -7.91 15.31
N LEU A 7 -1.71 -6.72 15.67
CA LEU A 7 -2.80 -6.05 14.96
C LEU A 7 -2.21 -5.35 13.74
N LYS A 8 -2.71 -5.68 12.54
CA LYS A 8 -2.24 -5.06 11.29
C LYS A 8 -3.39 -4.89 10.30
N ASN A 9 -3.37 -3.79 9.54
CA ASN A 9 -4.23 -3.64 8.37
C ASN A 9 -3.69 -4.51 7.24
N GLN A 10 -4.48 -5.49 6.80
CA GLN A 10 -4.09 -6.40 5.72
C GLN A 10 -3.87 -5.67 4.39
N MET A 11 -4.52 -4.52 4.21
CA MET A 11 -4.36 -3.73 2.98
C MET A 11 -2.96 -3.14 2.83
N GLU A 12 -2.19 -2.98 3.92
CA GLU A 12 -0.83 -2.45 3.86
C GLU A 12 0.06 -3.30 2.96
N ASP A 13 0.07 -4.63 3.17
CA ASP A 13 0.90 -5.56 2.39
C ASP A 13 0.48 -5.57 0.92
N CYS A 14 -0.83 -5.67 0.63
CA CYS A 14 -1.34 -5.67 -0.74
C CYS A 14 -0.98 -4.36 -1.48
N VAL A 15 -1.05 -3.22 -0.80
CA VAL A 15 -0.71 -1.91 -1.39
C VAL A 15 0.79 -1.85 -1.69
N TRP A 16 1.65 -2.31 -0.79
CA TRP A 16 3.10 -2.36 -1.00
C TRP A 16 3.49 -3.27 -2.16
N GLU A 17 2.88 -4.45 -2.28
CA GLU A 17 3.15 -5.39 -3.36
C GLU A 17 2.77 -4.82 -4.75
N LEU A 18 1.66 -4.07 -4.82
CA LEU A 18 1.20 -3.46 -6.07
C LEU A 18 1.89 -2.12 -6.38
N LEU A 19 2.47 -1.45 -5.39
CA LEU A 19 3.04 -0.11 -5.53
C LEU A 19 4.06 -0.04 -6.68
N ASP A 20 5.02 -0.96 -6.70
CA ASP A 20 6.09 -0.95 -7.70
C ASP A 20 5.56 -1.24 -9.11
N GLN A 21 4.57 -2.13 -9.22
CA GLN A 21 3.91 -2.43 -10.49
C GLN A 21 3.19 -1.19 -11.06
N VAL A 22 2.49 -0.43 -10.21
CA VAL A 22 1.80 0.78 -10.66
C VAL A 22 2.79 1.91 -10.94
N LEU A 23 3.77 2.15 -10.07
CA LEU A 23 4.81 3.17 -10.24
C LEU A 23 5.67 2.96 -11.50
N ALA A 24 5.84 1.72 -11.96
CA ALA A 24 6.54 1.43 -13.22
C ALA A 24 5.89 2.11 -14.43
N GLN A 25 4.59 2.38 -14.38
CA GLN A 25 3.83 3.06 -15.45
C GLN A 25 3.94 4.58 -15.41
N TYR A 26 4.52 5.15 -14.35
CA TYR A 26 4.69 6.60 -14.15
C TYR A 26 6.18 6.94 -13.97
N PRO A 27 7.01 6.84 -15.03
CA PRO A 27 8.46 7.06 -14.94
C PRO A 27 8.84 8.48 -14.51
N GLU A 28 7.95 9.46 -14.68
CA GLU A 28 8.16 10.86 -14.35
C GLU A 28 7.92 11.21 -12.88
N VAL A 29 7.38 10.28 -12.08
CA VAL A 29 7.07 10.49 -10.66
C VAL A 29 8.29 10.15 -9.81
N CYS A 30 8.56 10.94 -8.77
CA CYS A 30 9.64 10.61 -7.84
C CYS A 30 9.32 9.32 -7.07
N LYS A 31 10.34 8.48 -6.92
CA LYS A 31 10.28 7.18 -6.26
C LYS A 31 11.11 7.13 -4.98
N CYS A 32 11.48 8.28 -4.41
CA CYS A 32 12.16 8.31 -3.11
C CYS A 32 11.24 7.76 -2.01
N GLU A 33 11.84 7.41 -0.87
CA GLU A 33 11.09 6.83 0.24
C GLU A 33 9.92 7.73 0.67
N ASN A 34 10.15 9.02 0.88
CA ASN A 34 9.10 9.96 1.27
C ASN A 34 7.90 9.94 0.31
N CYS A 35 8.13 10.00 -1.01
CA CYS A 35 7.06 9.94 -2.00
C CYS A 35 6.34 8.59 -1.98
N ARG A 36 7.07 7.48 -1.81
CA ARG A 36 6.47 6.14 -1.71
C ARG A 36 5.54 6.05 -0.50
N TYR A 37 6.01 6.50 0.67
CA TYR A 37 5.20 6.49 1.90
C TYR A 37 3.98 7.41 1.79
N ASP A 38 4.11 8.59 1.19
CA ASP A 38 2.97 9.48 0.93
C ASP A 38 1.93 8.82 0.01
N ILE A 39 2.38 8.16 -1.07
CA ILE A 39 1.49 7.43 -2.00
C ILE A 39 0.75 6.32 -1.24
N VAL A 40 1.46 5.52 -0.45
CA VAL A 40 0.87 4.43 0.33
C VAL A 40 -0.13 4.96 1.36
N ALA A 41 0.22 6.01 2.11
CA ALA A 41 -0.67 6.62 3.10
C ALA A 41 -1.95 7.16 2.45
N LEU A 42 -1.83 7.89 1.34
CA LEU A 42 -2.98 8.40 0.59
C LEU A 42 -3.84 7.29 -0.01
N THR A 43 -3.23 6.17 -0.39
CA THR A 43 -3.93 4.99 -0.90
C THR A 43 -4.71 4.31 0.22
N LEU A 44 -4.08 4.03 1.35
CA LEU A 44 -4.72 3.36 2.49
C LEU A 44 -5.85 4.19 3.09
N ASN A 45 -5.74 5.52 3.11
CA ASN A 45 -6.81 6.41 3.56
C ASN A 45 -8.06 6.38 2.66
N ARG A 46 -7.95 5.88 1.42
CA ARG A 46 -9.08 5.74 0.49
C ARG A 46 -9.70 4.35 0.49
N LEU A 47 -8.97 3.35 0.97
CA LEU A 47 -9.43 1.97 0.99
C LEU A 47 -10.13 1.67 2.32
N PRO A 48 -11.18 0.82 2.33
CA PRO A 48 -11.75 0.36 3.57
C PRO A 48 -10.69 -0.43 4.36
N PRO A 49 -10.36 -0.03 5.61
CA PRO A 49 -9.32 -0.70 6.37
C PRO A 49 -9.76 -2.11 6.76
N ARG A 50 -8.82 -3.06 6.73
CA ARG A 50 -9.09 -4.46 7.09
C ARG A 50 -8.10 -4.93 8.15
N TYR A 51 -8.39 -4.59 9.40
CA TYR A 51 -7.55 -4.98 10.52
C TYR A 51 -7.75 -6.45 10.90
N THR A 52 -6.64 -7.15 11.10
CA THR A 52 -6.66 -8.50 11.68
C THR A 52 -5.57 -8.67 12.72
N VAL A 53 -5.86 -9.53 13.70
CA VAL A 53 -4.90 -9.96 14.71
C VAL A 53 -4.26 -11.25 14.22
N ARG A 54 -2.93 -11.25 14.05
CA ARG A 54 -2.19 -12.40 13.53
C ARG A 54 -1.17 -12.92 14.52
N VAL A 55 -0.97 -14.24 14.53
CA VAL A 55 0.18 -14.88 15.17
C VAL A 55 1.36 -14.81 14.21
N LYS A 56 2.54 -14.48 14.72
CA LYS A 56 3.77 -14.32 13.93
C LYS A 56 4.10 -15.67 13.22
N GLY A 57 3.79 -15.77 11.92
CA GLY A 57 4.05 -16.99 11.10
C GLY A 57 2.95 -17.42 10.11
N GLU A 58 1.69 -16.99 10.27
CA GLU A 58 0.55 -17.46 9.43
C GLU A 58 0.34 -16.66 8.12
N ILE A 59 1.38 -16.02 7.61
CA ILE A 59 1.27 -14.72 6.91
C ILE A 59 0.67 -14.80 5.49
N TYR A 60 0.87 -15.86 4.71
CA TYR A 60 0.74 -15.73 3.24
C TYR A 60 -0.58 -16.20 2.61
N ALA A 61 -1.21 -17.27 3.11
CA ALA A 61 -2.30 -17.93 2.37
C ALA A 61 -3.58 -17.10 2.23
N LYS A 62 -3.92 -16.27 3.23
CA LYS A 62 -5.13 -15.43 3.21
C LYS A 62 -4.95 -14.13 2.41
N LEU A 63 -3.72 -13.68 2.21
CA LEU A 63 -3.42 -12.42 1.53
C LEU A 63 -3.68 -12.53 0.03
N ALA A 64 -3.20 -13.59 -0.61
CA ALA A 64 -3.38 -13.84 -2.04
C ALA A 64 -4.85 -13.87 -2.51
N MET A 65 -5.78 -14.38 -1.69
CA MET A 65 -7.21 -14.35 -2.03
C MET A 65 -7.82 -12.95 -1.88
N LEU A 66 -7.42 -12.19 -0.84
CA LEU A 66 -7.86 -10.82 -0.64
C LEU A 66 -7.26 -9.86 -1.68
N GLU A 67 -6.05 -10.12 -2.16
CA GLU A 67 -5.38 -9.41 -3.25
C GLU A 67 -6.21 -9.50 -4.54
N ALA A 68 -6.60 -10.71 -4.95
CA ALA A 68 -7.34 -10.91 -6.21
C ALA A 68 -8.67 -10.13 -6.24
N GLN A 69 -9.38 -10.05 -5.11
CA GLN A 69 -10.67 -9.38 -5.03
C GLN A 69 -10.55 -7.84 -5.00
N HIS A 70 -9.49 -7.29 -4.42
CA HIS A 70 -9.34 -5.84 -4.23
C HIS A 70 -8.31 -5.19 -5.15
N ARG A 71 -7.67 -5.95 -6.04
CA ARG A 71 -6.60 -5.45 -6.90
C ARG A 71 -7.02 -4.23 -7.72
N ALA A 72 -8.24 -4.23 -8.25
CA ALA A 72 -8.77 -3.11 -9.04
C ALA A 72 -8.91 -1.83 -8.20
N ASP A 73 -9.48 -1.95 -6.99
CA ASP A 73 -9.68 -0.81 -6.08
C ASP A 73 -8.32 -0.25 -5.61
N ILE A 74 -7.39 -1.14 -5.26
CA ILE A 74 -6.02 -0.75 -4.87
C ILE A 74 -5.33 -0.03 -6.03
N TYR A 75 -5.45 -0.57 -7.24
CA TYR A 75 -4.85 0.03 -8.44
C TYR A 75 -5.39 1.43 -8.72
N GLN A 76 -6.72 1.60 -8.62
CA GLN A 76 -7.37 2.89 -8.78
C GLN A 76 -6.90 3.88 -7.71
N ALA A 77 -6.88 3.47 -6.44
CA ALA A 77 -6.46 4.30 -5.31
C ALA A 77 -4.98 4.70 -5.41
N LEU A 78 -4.10 3.77 -5.80
CA LEU A 78 -2.68 4.03 -6.07
C LEU A 78 -2.51 5.04 -7.20
N THR A 79 -3.21 4.85 -8.32
CA THR A 79 -3.17 5.78 -9.44
C THR A 79 -3.53 7.21 -9.00
N GLN A 80 -4.60 7.36 -8.23
CA GLN A 80 -5.01 8.67 -7.71
C GLN A 80 -3.99 9.26 -6.73
N ALA A 81 -3.41 8.45 -5.85
CA ALA A 81 -2.39 8.88 -4.90
C ALA A 81 -1.10 9.34 -5.62
N ILE A 82 -0.66 8.58 -6.63
CA ILE A 82 0.50 8.91 -7.48
C ILE A 82 0.33 10.28 -8.13
N LEU A 83 -0.84 10.54 -8.73
CA LEU A 83 -1.11 11.83 -9.38
C LEU A 83 -1.06 13.01 -8.40
N ILE A 84 -1.53 12.81 -7.16
CA ILE A 84 -1.49 13.86 -6.12
C ILE A 84 -0.06 14.12 -5.67
N VAL A 85 0.71 13.06 -5.37
CA VAL A 85 2.12 13.22 -4.93
C VAL A 85 2.99 13.77 -6.04
N LYS A 86 2.71 13.44 -7.31
CA LYS A 86 3.37 14.05 -8.47
C LYS A 86 3.16 15.57 -8.52
N GLN A 87 1.95 16.05 -8.23
CA GLN A 87 1.61 17.48 -8.27
C GLN A 87 2.16 18.24 -7.05
N HIS A 88 2.18 17.60 -5.89
CA HIS A 88 2.57 18.21 -4.62
C HIS A 88 3.55 17.32 -3.84
N PRO A 89 4.78 17.11 -4.33
CA PRO A 89 5.74 16.26 -3.65
C PRO A 89 6.28 16.96 -2.39
N ARG A 90 6.37 16.22 -1.28
CA ARG A 90 6.82 16.75 0.03
C ARG A 90 8.31 16.54 0.32
N HIS A 91 9.03 15.92 -0.60
CA HIS A 91 10.48 15.73 -0.49
C HIS A 91 11.27 16.98 -0.90
N GLU A 92 12.48 17.14 -0.38
CA GLU A 92 13.46 18.05 -0.95
C GLU A 92 14.08 17.35 -2.18
N ARG A 93 14.09 18.04 -3.33
CA ARG A 93 14.58 17.49 -4.61
C ARG A 93 16.10 17.48 -4.69
#